data_AF-A0A3N5PWN9-F1
#
_entry.id   AF-A0A3N5PWN9-F1
#
_cell.length_a   1.000
_cell.length_b   1.000
_cell.length_c   1.000
_cell.angle_alpha   90.00
_cell.angle_beta   90.00
_cell.angle_gamma   90.00
#
_symmetry.space_group_name_H-M   'P 1'
#
loop_
_entity.id
_entity.type
_entity.pdbx_description
1 polymer ?
#
loop_
_entity_poly.entity_id
_entity_poly.type
_entity_poly.pdbx_seq_one_letter_code
_entity_poly.pdbx_strand_id
1 'polypeptide(L)'
;MESATLHGTGCVKCGERDLGCLPYRVEVASGGHASVVKFDERPPANDGETLHLTLEDGRMLDCQVLDASPYCAVVGEGPYFDRRMAPR
;
A
#
# COMPACT_ATOMS: atom_id res chain seq x y z
N MET A 1 -14.05 -7.55 18.77
CA MET A 1 -13.08 -7.99 17.75
C MET A 1 -12.45 -6.73 17.23
N GLU A 2 -11.24 -6.42 17.68
CA GLU A 2 -10.51 -5.22 17.28
C GLU A 2 -10.12 -5.38 15.81
N SER A 3 -10.76 -4.60 14.95
CA SER A 3 -10.26 -4.35 13.60
C SER A 3 -8.88 -3.73 13.78
N ALA A 4 -7.83 -4.51 13.52
CA ALA A 4 -6.45 -4.05 13.66
C ALA A 4 -6.16 -3.01 12.57
N THR A 5 -6.47 -1.75 12.86
CA THR A 5 -6.18 -0.64 11.95
C THR A 5 -4.69 -0.38 11.97
N LEU A 6 -3.99 -0.81 10.92
CA LEU A 6 -2.56 -0.62 10.80
C LEU A 6 -2.31 0.81 10.31
N HIS A 7 -1.61 1.63 11.09
CA HIS A 7 -1.32 3.02 10.75
C HIS A 7 0.15 3.30 11.03
N GLY A 8 0.73 4.21 10.26
CA GLY A 8 2.13 4.58 10.40
C GLY A 8 2.58 5.49 9.27
N THR A 9 3.89 5.59 9.08
CA THR A 9 4.48 6.35 7.97
C THR A 9 5.28 5.40 7.10
N GLY A 10 4.96 5.33 5.81
CA GLY A 10 5.60 4.38 4.90
C GLY A 10 6.10 5.07 3.64
N CYS A 11 7.15 4.52 3.04
CA CYS A 11 7.66 5.02 1.76
C CYS A 11 6.70 4.61 0.65
N VAL A 12 6.24 5.56 -0.15
CA VAL A 12 5.33 5.32 -1.27
C VAL A 12 6.07 5.52 -2.57
N LYS A 13 5.94 4.56 -3.49
CA LYS A 13 6.50 4.64 -4.84
C LYS A 13 5.43 4.36 -5.88
N CYS A 14 5.44 5.08 -6.99
CA CYS A 14 4.60 4.83 -8.14
C CYS A 14 5.51 4.39 -9.30
N GLY A 15 5.66 3.07 -9.50
CA GLY A 15 6.67 2.51 -10.39
C GLY A 15 8.09 2.95 -9.99
N GLU A 16 8.76 3.68 -10.87
CA GLU A 16 10.12 4.23 -10.63
C GLU A 16 10.10 5.56 -9.87
N ARG A 17 8.93 6.19 -9.70
CA ARG A 17 8.82 7.50 -9.06
C ARG A 17 8.68 7.34 -7.55
N ASP A 18 9.65 7.87 -6.82
CA ASP A 18 9.57 7.96 -5.36
C ASP A 18 8.68 9.14 -4.97
N LEU A 19 7.64 8.86 -4.18
CA LEU A 19 6.71 9.87 -3.65
C LEU A 19 7.07 10.29 -2.22
N GLY A 20 8.13 9.72 -1.64
CA GLY A 20 8.56 9.95 -0.28
C GLY A 20 7.79 9.15 0.77
N CYS A 21 8.00 9.53 2.04
CA CYS A 21 7.37 8.91 3.18
C CYS A 21 6.03 9.58 3.47
N LEU A 22 4.92 8.86 3.27
CA LEU A 22 3.58 9.35 3.52
C LEU A 22 2.94 8.63 4.71
N PRO A 23 2.23 9.36 5.59
CA PRO A 23 1.41 8.75 6.62
C PRO A 23 0.24 8.00 5.97
N TYR A 24 0.01 6.77 6.43
CA TYR A 24 -1.00 5.87 5.87
C TYR A 24 -1.84 5.22 6.98
N ARG A 25 -3.04 4.79 6.60
CA ARG A 25 -3.97 4.02 7.42
C ARG A 25 -4.55 2.88 6.60
N VAL A 26 -4.18 1.66 6.94
CA VAL A 26 -4.76 0.44 6.38
C VAL A 26 -5.99 0.09 7.19
N GLU A 27 -7.14 0.11 6.51
CA GLU A 27 -8.40 -0.36 7.04
C GLU A 27 -8.66 -1.75 6.45
N VAL A 28 -8.57 -2.77 7.30
CA VAL A 28 -8.86 -4.16 6.92
C VAL A 28 -10.35 -4.39 7.15
N ALA A 29 -11.11 -4.65 6.07
CA ALA A 29 -12.52 -4.99 6.21
C ALA A 29 -12.66 -6.28 7.04
N SER A 30 -13.49 -6.23 8.08
CA SER A 30 -13.80 -7.36 8.94
C SER A 30 -14.37 -8.51 8.10
N GLY A 31 -13.54 -9.52 7.83
CA GLY A 31 -13.85 -10.59 6.88
C GLY A 31 -12.66 -11.06 6.04
N GLY A 32 -11.53 -10.33 6.03
CA GLY A 32 -10.26 -10.81 5.45
C GLY A 32 -10.18 -10.77 3.93
N HIS A 33 -11.10 -10.08 3.26
CA HIS A 33 -11.20 -10.07 1.80
C HIS A 33 -10.84 -8.75 1.12
N ALA A 34 -10.80 -7.63 1.85
CA ALA A 34 -10.44 -6.33 1.27
C ALA A 34 -9.75 -5.44 2.30
N SER A 35 -8.52 -5.06 2.00
CA SER A 35 -7.79 -4.03 2.72
C SER A 35 -7.78 -2.76 1.86
N VAL A 36 -8.10 -1.61 2.44
CA VAL A 36 -7.96 -0.30 1.78
C VAL A 36 -6.93 0.51 2.52
N VAL A 37 -6.12 1.28 1.80
CA VAL A 37 -5.16 2.21 2.38
C VAL A 37 -5.66 3.62 2.15
N LYS A 38 -5.79 4.36 3.25
CA LYS A 38 -6.03 5.79 3.24
C LYS A 38 -4.73 6.52 3.49
N PHE A 39 -4.34 7.39 2.58
CA PHE A 39 -3.25 8.33 2.79
C PHE A 39 -3.79 9.64 3.39
N ASP A 40 -2.97 10.36 4.16
CA ASP A 40 -3.37 11.66 4.72
C ASP A 40 -3.54 12.71 3.61
N GLU A 41 -2.60 12.70 2.66
CA GLU A 41 -2.65 13.50 1.45
C GLU A 41 -2.85 12.63 0.20
N ARG A 42 -3.40 13.24 -0.86
CA ARG A 42 -3.55 12.56 -2.14
C ARG A 42 -2.15 12.24 -2.68
N PRO A 43 -1.81 10.95 -2.88
CA PRO A 43 -0.55 10.62 -3.52
C PRO A 43 -0.57 11.20 -4.94
N PRO A 44 0.54 11.78 -5.43
CA PRO A 44 0.64 12.20 -6.82
C PRO A 44 0.69 10.94 -7.70
N ALA A 45 -0.48 10.40 -8.04
CA ALA A 45 -0.69 9.26 -8.91
C ALA A 45 -2.06 9.40 -9.59
N ASN A 46 -2.18 8.81 -10.78
CA ASN A 46 -3.38 8.80 -11.59
C ASN A 46 -4.27 7.61 -11.23
N ASP A 47 -5.53 7.71 -11.63
CA ASP A 47 -6.55 6.68 -11.43
C ASP A 47 -6.11 5.37 -12.12
N GLY A 48 -6.13 4.27 -11.37
CA GLY A 48 -5.67 2.96 -11.83
C GLY A 48 -4.17 2.70 -11.69
N GLU A 49 -3.35 3.70 -11.31
CA GLU A 49 -1.93 3.47 -11.01
C GLU A 49 -1.75 2.63 -9.74
N THR A 50 -0.68 1.84 -9.72
CA THR A 50 -0.30 1.02 -8.57
C THR A 50 0.79 1.72 -7.77
N LEU A 51 0.49 2.00 -6.51
CA LEU A 51 1.38 2.53 -5.52
C LEU A 51 1.96 1.40 -4.68
N HIS A 52 3.29 1.34 -4.60
CA HIS A 52 4.01 0.45 -3.71
C HIS A 52 4.26 1.18 -2.39
N LEU A 53 3.54 0.78 -1.33
CA LEU A 53 3.72 1.28 0.02
C LEU A 53 4.62 0.33 0.81
N THR A 54 5.79 0.78 1.20
CA THR A 54 6.67 0.08 2.14
C THR A 54 6.36 0.50 3.57
N LEU A 55 5.88 -0.44 4.39
CA LEU A 55 5.61 -0.26 5.81
C LEU A 55 6.91 -0.18 6.62
N GLU A 56 6.84 0.36 7.84
CA GLU A 56 7.99 0.48 8.76
C GLU A 56 8.60 -0.87 9.16
N ASP A 57 7.78 -1.92 9.12
CA ASP A 57 8.16 -3.32 9.36
C ASP A 57 8.88 -3.96 8.14
N GLY A 58 9.06 -3.22 7.03
CA GLY A 58 9.70 -3.69 5.80
C GLY A 58 8.78 -4.48 4.85
N ARG A 59 7.52 -4.70 5.24
CA ARG A 59 6.48 -5.26 4.35
C ARG A 59 6.11 -4.27 3.24
N MET A 60 5.76 -4.77 2.05
CA MET A 60 5.27 -3.95 0.95
C MET A 60 3.80 -4.26 0.64
N LEU A 61 3.03 -3.22 0.37
CA LEU A 61 1.64 -3.30 -0.06
C LEU A 61 1.51 -2.67 -1.44
N ASP A 62 0.91 -3.40 -2.37
CA ASP A 62 0.53 -2.90 -3.68
C ASP A 62 -0.87 -2.32 -3.57
N CYS A 63 -0.96 -1.00 -3.68
CA CYS A 63 -2.18 -0.22 -3.51
C CYS A 63 -2.57 0.39 -4.86
N GLN A 64 -3.68 -0.03 -5.45
CA GLN A 64 -4.19 0.59 -6.67
C GLN A 64 -5.05 1.82 -6.33
N VAL A 65 -4.75 2.94 -6.99
CA VAL A 65 -5.54 4.16 -6.90
C VAL A 65 -6.88 3.92 -7.57
N LEU A 66 -7.97 4.01 -6.81
CA LEU A 66 -9.31 3.76 -7.33
C LEU A 66 -9.89 4.98 -8.08
N ASP A 67 -9.63 6.17 -7.56
CA ASP A 67 -10.21 7.44 -8.01
C ASP A 67 -9.36 8.62 -7.47
N ALA A 68 -9.80 9.86 -7.67
CA ALA A 68 -9.20 11.09 -7.14
C ALA A 68 -9.24 11.21 -5.59
N SER A 69 -9.74 10.19 -4.91
CA SER A 69 -9.83 10.11 -3.46
C SER A 69 -8.50 9.66 -2.83
N PRO A 70 -8.22 10.00 -1.56
CA PRO A 70 -7.02 9.53 -0.85
C PRO A 70 -7.07 8.04 -0.47
N TYR A 71 -8.06 7.30 -0.97
CA TYR A 71 -8.27 5.89 -0.69
C TYR A 71 -7.77 5.05 -1.88
N CYS A 72 -6.91 4.10 -1.58
CA CYS A 72 -6.37 3.13 -2.53
C CYS A 72 -6.80 1.73 -2.10
N ALA A 73 -7.17 0.88 -3.06
CA ALA A 73 -7.44 -0.53 -2.79
C ALA A 73 -6.13 -1.29 -2.69
N VAL A 74 -5.94 -2.11 -1.66
CA VAL A 74 -4.83 -3.06 -1.64
C VAL A 74 -5.16 -4.17 -2.61
N VAL A 75 -4.39 -4.27 -3.69
CA VAL A 75 -4.52 -5.30 -4.74
C VAL A 75 -3.49 -6.41 -4.57
N GLY A 76 -2.47 -6.20 -3.74
CA GLY A 76 -1.45 -7.19 -3.40
C GLY A 76 -0.85 -6.92 -2.02
N GLU A 77 -0.74 -7.97 -1.22
CA GLU A 77 0.00 -7.96 0.04
C GLU A 77 1.19 -8.88 -0.11
N GLY A 78 2.40 -8.31 -0.11
CA GLY A 78 3.61 -9.09 -0.38
C GLY A 78 4.73 -8.69 0.57
N PRO A 79 5.31 -9.61 1.36
CA PRO A 79 6.74 -9.50 1.55
C PRO A 79 7.32 -9.68 0.15
N TYR A 80 7.89 -8.63 -0.45
CA TYR A 80 8.82 -8.83 -1.56
C TYR A 80 10.10 -9.45 -0.98
N PHE A 81 9.97 -10.66 -0.41
CA PHE A 81 11.05 -11.62 -0.46
C PHE A 81 11.31 -11.81 -1.94
N ASP A 82 12.40 -11.19 -2.39
CA ASP A 82 13.02 -11.40 -3.67
C ASP A 82 12.85 -12.86 -4.13
N ARG A 83 11.82 -13.13 -4.93
CA ARG A 83 11.70 -14.38 -5.68
C ARG A 83 12.49 -14.27 -6.99
N ARG A 84 13.57 -13.49 -7.01
CA ARG A 84 14.72 -13.73 -7.90
C ARG A 84 15.70 -14.76 -7.32
N MET A 85 15.39 -15.42 -6.20
CA MET A 85 15.95 -16.74 -5.90
C MET A 85 15.08 -17.88 -6.45
N ALA A 86 15.06 -18.00 -7.78
CA ALA A 86 15.10 -19.32 -8.40
C ALA A 86 16.53 -19.54 -8.90
N PRO A 87 17.45 -20.09 -8.08
CA PRO A 87 18.66 -20.66 -8.63
C PRO A 87 18.28 -22.01 -9.29
N ARG A 88 18.18 -21.95 -10.63
CA ARG A 88 18.38 -23.04 -11.60
C ARG A 88 17.39 -24.19 -11.64
#